data_AF-A0A7W3WH98-F1
#
_entry.id   AF-A0A7W3WH98-F1
#
_cell.length_a   1.000
_cell.length_b   1.000
_cell.length_c   1.000
_cell.angle_alpha   90.00
_cell.angle_beta   90.00
_cell.angle_gamma   90.00
#
_symmetry.space_group_name_H-M   'P 1'
#
loop_
_entity.id
_entity.type
_entity.pdbx_description
1 polymer ?
#
loop_
_entity_poly.entity_id
_entity_poly.type
_entity_poly.pdbx_seq_one_letter_code
_entity_poly.pdbx_strand_id
1 'polypeptide(L)'
;MRIRKLAAVGAALTATLVFAGPAQAGTATVYGCKSGEVCVYKKGNSGPSFSTYGDWAPTSSSKYVTGNVIFNNGKRYPGFDHIRWEGHMGSDKYKGCLHYEETTTGMTHGSSVYSGSAITFTKMIWGKECGATEYGMQRR
;
A
#
# COMPACT_ATOMS: atom_id res chain seq x y z
N MET A 1 22.95 -29.56 56.02
CA MET A 1 21.68 -29.47 55.27
C MET A 1 22.00 -29.05 53.84
N ARG A 2 21.89 -29.97 52.86
CA ARG A 2 22.24 -29.70 51.45
C ARG A 2 21.00 -29.13 50.74
N ILE A 3 21.06 -27.91 50.24
CA ILE A 3 19.99 -27.32 49.41
C ILE A 3 20.60 -27.01 48.04
N ARG A 4 20.22 -27.81 47.05
CA ARG A 4 20.49 -27.56 45.63
C ARG A 4 19.60 -26.39 45.20
N LYS A 5 20.18 -25.30 44.71
CA LYS A 5 19.42 -24.23 44.05
C LYS A 5 19.69 -24.27 42.56
N LEU A 6 18.61 -24.51 41.82
CA LEU A 6 18.54 -24.64 40.39
C LEU A 6 19.00 -23.35 39.68
N ALA A 7 19.68 -23.54 38.55
CA ALA A 7 19.99 -22.51 37.59
C ALA A 7 18.71 -21.89 37.01
N ALA A 8 18.63 -20.56 36.99
CA ALA A 8 17.69 -19.82 36.18
C ALA A 8 18.51 -19.00 35.17
N VAL A 9 18.60 -19.51 33.94
CA VAL A 9 19.17 -18.78 32.80
C VAL A 9 18.10 -17.78 32.35
N GLY A 10 18.23 -16.53 32.79
CA GLY A 10 17.40 -15.43 32.33
C GLY A 10 17.85 -14.99 30.94
N ALA A 11 17.11 -15.35 29.90
CA ALA A 11 17.29 -14.78 28.57
C ALA A 11 16.70 -13.36 28.55
N ALA A 12 17.57 -12.36 28.62
CA ALA A 12 17.19 -10.97 28.42
C ALA A 12 16.87 -10.74 26.93
N LEU A 13 15.58 -10.57 26.62
CA LEU A 13 15.12 -10.12 25.31
C LEU A 13 15.49 -8.64 25.15
N THR A 14 16.60 -8.37 24.45
CA THR A 14 16.94 -7.03 23.97
C THR A 14 15.93 -6.61 22.90
N ALA A 15 14.98 -5.74 23.27
CA ALA A 15 14.11 -5.07 22.33
C ALA A 15 14.92 -4.06 21.51
N THR A 16 15.31 -4.43 20.29
CA THR A 16 15.87 -3.51 19.31
C THR A 16 14.77 -2.56 18.85
N LEU A 17 14.84 -1.32 19.33
CA LEU A 17 14.11 -0.19 18.77
C LEU A 17 14.64 0.07 17.36
N VAL A 18 13.98 -0.49 16.35
CA VAL A 18 14.27 -0.18 14.95
C VAL A 18 13.73 1.22 14.67
N PHE A 19 14.62 2.21 14.74
CA PHE A 19 14.35 3.54 14.20
C PHE A 19 14.16 3.39 12.69
N ALA A 20 12.93 3.58 12.21
CA ALA A 20 12.66 3.72 10.78
C ALA A 20 13.38 4.99 10.29
N GLY A 21 14.54 4.81 9.65
CA GLY A 21 15.25 5.88 8.95
C GLY A 21 14.42 6.45 7.80
N PRO A 22 14.82 7.61 7.23
CA PRO A 22 14.07 8.23 6.14
C PRO A 22 14.03 7.29 4.94
N ALA A 23 12.83 6.86 4.55
CA ALA A 23 12.61 6.07 3.34
C ALA A 23 13.10 6.83 2.11
N GLN A 24 14.13 6.31 1.45
CA GLN A 24 14.75 6.87 0.25
C GLN A 24 13.72 6.99 -0.87
N ALA A 25 13.58 8.18 -1.47
CA ALA A 25 12.63 8.41 -2.55
C ALA A 25 12.96 7.61 -3.81
N GLY A 26 11.95 7.00 -4.44
CA GLY A 26 12.02 6.71 -5.85
C GLY A 26 12.15 8.03 -6.62
N THR A 27 12.85 8.01 -7.74
CA THR A 27 13.40 9.24 -8.33
C THR A 27 12.50 9.86 -9.40
N ALA A 28 11.39 9.21 -9.80
CA ALA A 28 10.59 9.64 -10.94
C ALA A 28 9.10 9.84 -10.61
N THR A 29 8.53 10.89 -11.19
CA THR A 29 7.08 11.08 -11.27
C THR A 29 6.57 10.29 -12.47
N VAL A 30 5.66 9.33 -12.24
CA VAL A 30 5.08 8.49 -13.29
C VAL A 30 3.65 8.95 -13.54
N TYR A 31 3.35 9.42 -14.75
CA TYR A 31 2.05 9.97 -15.14
C TYR A 31 1.47 10.98 -14.11
N GLY A 32 2.32 11.88 -13.60
CA GLY A 32 1.92 12.87 -12.60
C GLY A 32 1.76 12.36 -11.17
N CYS A 33 1.91 11.04 -10.92
CA CYS A 33 1.99 10.49 -9.56
C CYS A 33 3.42 10.62 -9.05
N LYS A 34 3.63 11.33 -7.94
CA LYS A 34 4.98 11.54 -7.41
C LYS A 34 5.46 10.27 -6.71
N SER A 35 6.78 10.11 -6.61
CA SER A 35 7.31 8.98 -5.85
C SER A 35 6.96 9.08 -4.37
N GLY A 36 6.56 7.95 -3.80
CA GLY A 36 6.03 7.81 -2.46
C GLY A 36 4.52 7.94 -2.37
N GLU A 37 3.82 8.21 -3.47
CA GLU A 37 2.37 8.33 -3.47
C GLU A 37 1.67 7.07 -3.99
N VAL A 38 0.49 6.80 -3.46
CA VAL A 38 -0.55 6.02 -4.15
C VAL A 38 -1.48 7.01 -4.86
N CYS A 39 -1.81 6.70 -6.11
CA CYS A 39 -2.52 7.61 -7.00
C CYS A 39 -3.73 6.94 -7.65
N VAL A 40 -4.81 7.70 -7.78
CA VAL A 40 -6.05 7.27 -8.44
C VAL A 40 -6.35 8.14 -9.63
N TYR A 41 -6.61 7.50 -10.77
CA TYR A 41 -6.90 8.15 -12.05
C TYR A 41 -8.32 7.87 -12.50
N LYS A 42 -8.97 8.88 -13.07
CA LYS A 42 -10.20 8.72 -13.84
C LYS A 42 -9.86 8.44 -15.29
N LYS A 43 -10.70 7.68 -15.99
CA LYS A 43 -10.54 7.41 -17.42
C LYS A 43 -10.40 8.73 -18.20
N GLY A 44 -9.36 8.83 -19.03
CA GLY A 44 -9.10 10.00 -19.88
C GLY A 44 -8.36 11.16 -19.21
N ASN A 45 -8.04 11.08 -17.91
CA ASN A 45 -7.21 12.09 -17.26
C ASN A 45 -5.72 11.88 -17.55
N SER A 46 -5.00 12.98 -17.82
CA SER A 46 -3.55 13.01 -17.97
C SER A 46 -2.77 12.95 -16.64
N GLY A 47 -3.46 12.99 -15.50
CA GLY A 47 -2.86 12.98 -14.16
C GLY A 47 -3.82 12.47 -13.08
N PRO A 48 -3.32 12.24 -11.85
CA PRO A 48 -4.11 11.66 -10.79
C PRO A 48 -5.24 12.62 -10.37
N SER A 49 -6.43 12.06 -10.19
CA SER A 49 -7.57 12.75 -9.58
C SER A 49 -7.50 12.80 -8.06
N PHE A 50 -6.64 11.95 -7.48
CA PHE A 50 -6.35 11.87 -6.06
C PHE A 50 -4.96 11.23 -5.88
N SER A 51 -4.18 11.72 -4.93
CA SER A 51 -2.93 11.10 -4.48
C SER A 51 -2.74 11.27 -2.98
N THR A 52 -1.98 10.37 -2.37
CA THR A 52 -1.59 10.45 -0.95
C THR A 52 -0.28 9.72 -0.70
N TYR A 53 0.54 10.25 0.22
CA TYR A 53 1.79 9.62 0.68
C TYR A 53 1.58 8.56 1.76
N GLY A 54 0.41 8.54 2.40
CA GLY A 54 0.13 7.70 3.55
C GLY A 54 -1.22 7.01 3.44
N ASP A 55 -1.55 6.30 4.50
CA ASP A 55 -2.82 5.61 4.63
C ASP A 55 -3.99 6.57 4.39
N TRP A 56 -5.00 6.05 3.72
CA TRP A 56 -6.21 6.78 3.44
C TRP A 56 -7.46 5.92 3.63
N ALA A 57 -8.44 6.52 4.29
CA ALA A 57 -9.81 6.05 4.36
C ALA A 57 -10.72 7.29 4.42
N PRO A 58 -11.94 7.22 3.87
CA PRO A 58 -12.88 8.33 3.96
C PRO A 58 -13.26 8.54 5.43
N THR A 59 -13.21 9.80 5.86
CA THR A 59 -13.76 10.25 7.14
C THR A 59 -15.12 10.91 6.90
N SER A 60 -15.86 11.22 7.97
CA SER A 60 -17.13 11.99 7.87
C SER A 60 -16.98 13.35 7.16
N SER A 61 -15.75 13.87 7.04
CA SER A 61 -15.46 15.15 6.38
C SER A 61 -14.77 14.99 5.01
N SER A 62 -14.42 13.77 4.61
CA SER A 62 -13.69 13.51 3.35
C SER A 62 -14.64 12.96 2.29
N LYS A 63 -14.47 13.41 1.05
CA LYS A 63 -15.19 12.82 -0.09
C LYS A 63 -14.62 11.44 -0.42
N TYR A 64 -15.48 10.54 -0.86
CA TYR A 64 -15.04 9.28 -1.46
C TYR A 64 -14.18 9.55 -2.70
N VAL A 65 -13.17 8.70 -2.90
CA VAL A 65 -12.29 8.74 -4.06
C VAL A 65 -12.80 7.74 -5.08
N THR A 66 -13.02 8.19 -6.31
CA THR A 66 -13.53 7.34 -7.39
C THR A 66 -12.59 7.43 -8.60
N GLY A 67 -12.21 6.28 -9.16
CA GLY A 67 -11.37 6.20 -10.34
C GLY A 67 -11.36 4.83 -11.00
N ASN A 68 -10.73 4.75 -12.17
CA ASN A 68 -10.59 3.56 -12.98
C ASN A 68 -9.25 2.86 -12.77
N VAL A 69 -8.23 3.63 -12.36
CA VAL A 69 -6.89 3.12 -12.12
C VAL A 69 -6.46 3.52 -10.73
N ILE A 70 -5.90 2.57 -9.99
CA ILE A 70 -5.10 2.84 -8.78
C ILE A 70 -3.68 2.35 -9.05
N PHE A 71 -2.70 3.14 -8.63
CA PHE A 71 -1.29 2.91 -8.89
C PHE A 71 -0.45 3.24 -7.66
N ASN A 72 0.45 2.34 -7.30
CA ASN A 72 1.41 2.51 -6.22
C ASN A 72 2.75 2.98 -6.80
N ASN A 73 2.97 4.31 -6.85
CA ASN A 73 4.28 4.88 -7.14
C ASN A 73 5.10 5.05 -5.86
N GLY A 74 5.04 4.07 -4.96
CA GLY A 74 5.68 4.10 -3.67
C GLY A 74 7.20 4.16 -3.74
N LYS A 75 7.82 3.86 -2.61
CA LYS A 75 9.28 3.77 -2.50
C LYS A 75 9.62 2.38 -2.08
N ARG A 76 10.70 1.83 -2.62
CA ARG A 76 11.21 0.54 -2.16
C ARG A 76 11.48 0.61 -0.67
N TYR A 77 10.73 -0.15 0.09
CA TYR A 77 10.87 -0.26 1.53
C TYR A 77 10.58 -1.72 1.88
N PRO A 78 11.63 -2.54 2.08
CA PRO A 78 11.47 -3.98 2.26
C PRO A 78 10.41 -4.31 3.31
N GLY A 79 9.36 -5.00 2.87
CA GLY A 79 8.28 -5.45 3.75
C GLY A 79 7.27 -4.37 4.16
N PHE A 80 7.28 -3.14 3.60
CA PHE A 80 6.23 -2.13 3.85
C PHE A 80 5.89 -1.25 2.62
N ASP A 81 6.24 -1.68 1.41
CA ASP A 81 6.05 -0.91 0.19
C ASP A 81 4.82 -1.34 -0.63
N HIS A 82 3.91 -2.09 0.01
CA HIS A 82 2.66 -2.53 -0.60
C HIS A 82 1.46 -1.73 -0.13
N ILE A 83 0.52 -1.52 -1.04
CA ILE A 83 -0.78 -0.91 -0.74
C ILE A 83 -1.87 -1.97 -0.77
N ARG A 84 -2.56 -2.15 0.35
CA ARG A 84 -3.86 -2.85 0.38
C ARG A 84 -4.97 -1.86 0.17
N TRP A 85 -5.77 -2.07 -0.87
CA TRP A 85 -6.92 -1.23 -1.16
C TRP A 85 -8.23 -2.01 -1.09
N GLU A 86 -9.30 -1.30 -0.77
CA GLU A 86 -10.68 -1.79 -0.84
C GLU A 86 -11.54 -0.75 -1.56
N GLY A 87 -12.58 -1.22 -2.22
CA GLY A 87 -13.55 -0.37 -2.86
C GLY A 87 -14.77 -1.13 -3.36
N HIS A 88 -15.63 -0.44 -4.09
CA HIS A 88 -16.80 -1.06 -4.70
C HIS A 88 -17.11 -0.51 -6.09
N MET A 89 -17.72 -1.35 -6.93
CA MET A 89 -18.30 -0.98 -8.22
C MET A 89 -19.78 -1.38 -8.20
N GLY A 90 -20.67 -0.39 -8.15
CA GLY A 90 -22.07 -0.66 -7.81
C GLY A 90 -22.19 -1.33 -6.43
N SER A 91 -22.86 -2.48 -6.38
CA SER A 91 -23.04 -3.29 -5.16
C SER A 91 -21.88 -4.24 -4.86
N ASP A 92 -20.97 -4.44 -5.81
CA ASP A 92 -19.89 -5.41 -5.69
C ASP A 92 -18.68 -4.81 -4.98
N LYS A 93 -18.17 -5.53 -3.99
CA LYS A 93 -16.99 -5.14 -3.22
C LYS A 93 -15.76 -5.78 -3.82
N TYR A 94 -14.68 -5.01 -3.85
CA TYR A 94 -13.39 -5.45 -4.35
C TYR A 94 -12.28 -5.07 -3.39
N LYS A 95 -11.20 -5.82 -3.48
CA LYS A 95 -9.94 -5.57 -2.80
C LYS A 95 -8.78 -5.98 -3.68
N GLY A 96 -7.60 -5.52 -3.30
CA GLY A 96 -6.36 -5.97 -3.93
C GLY A 96 -5.16 -5.48 -3.14
N CYS A 97 -3.99 -5.96 -3.55
CA CYS A 97 -2.72 -5.54 -3.02
C CYS A 97 -1.79 -5.12 -4.17
N LEU A 98 -1.20 -3.94 -4.06
CA LEU A 98 -0.31 -3.35 -5.06
C LEU A 98 1.12 -3.33 -4.54
N HIS A 99 2.05 -3.79 -5.35
CA HIS A 99 3.49 -3.68 -5.13
C HIS A 99 3.96 -2.27 -5.48
N TYR A 100 5.09 -1.83 -4.94
CA TYR A 100 5.69 -0.60 -5.44
C TYR A 100 6.11 -0.78 -6.91
N GLU A 101 6.04 0.29 -7.68
CA GLU A 101 6.56 0.32 -9.04
C GLU A 101 8.09 0.34 -9.02
N GLU A 102 8.72 -0.72 -9.56
CA GLU A 102 10.18 -0.79 -9.68
C GLU A 102 10.72 0.01 -10.88
N THR A 103 9.87 0.30 -11.88
CA THR A 103 10.28 0.94 -13.13
C THR A 103 9.96 2.43 -13.15
N THR A 104 10.82 3.24 -13.79
CA THR A 104 10.59 4.69 -13.90
C THR A 104 9.76 5.07 -15.13
N THR A 105 9.35 4.11 -15.95
CA THR A 105 8.82 4.35 -17.31
C THR A 105 7.35 4.01 -17.49
N GLY A 106 6.68 3.44 -16.49
CA GLY A 106 5.26 3.12 -16.61
C GLY A 106 4.64 2.49 -15.37
N MET A 107 3.36 2.12 -15.50
CA MET A 107 2.66 1.32 -14.52
C MET A 107 2.72 -0.15 -14.95
N THR A 108 3.34 -1.00 -14.14
CA THR A 108 3.51 -2.42 -14.45
C THR A 108 2.43 -3.29 -13.78
N HIS A 109 2.39 -4.55 -14.19
CA HIS A 109 1.48 -5.53 -13.60
C HIS A 109 1.85 -5.76 -12.13
N GLY A 110 0.88 -5.55 -11.23
CA GLY A 110 1.07 -5.72 -9.80
C GLY A 110 1.30 -4.42 -9.05
N SER A 111 1.78 -3.35 -9.69
CA SER A 111 1.84 -2.00 -9.07
C SER A 111 0.60 -1.17 -9.33
N SER A 112 -0.22 -1.60 -10.30
CA SER A 112 -1.46 -0.94 -10.68
C SER A 112 -2.60 -1.93 -10.89
N VAL A 113 -3.82 -1.41 -10.76
CA VAL A 113 -5.06 -2.09 -11.16
C VAL A 113 -5.83 -1.19 -12.11
N TYR A 114 -6.24 -1.75 -13.24
CA TYR A 114 -7.09 -1.10 -14.24
C TYR A 114 -8.48 -1.73 -14.23
N SER A 115 -9.51 -0.90 -14.11
CA SER A 115 -10.90 -1.33 -14.26
C SER A 115 -11.60 -0.51 -15.35
N GLY A 116 -12.33 -1.21 -16.22
CA GLY A 116 -13.19 -0.59 -17.22
C GLY A 116 -14.32 0.25 -16.60
N SER A 117 -14.70 -0.06 -15.36
CA SER A 117 -15.68 0.68 -14.57
C SER A 117 -15.01 1.44 -13.43
N ALA A 118 -15.64 2.53 -12.98
CA ALA A 118 -15.08 3.33 -11.90
C ALA A 118 -15.28 2.63 -10.54
N ILE A 119 -14.20 2.46 -9.80
CA ILE A 119 -14.17 1.94 -8.44
C ILE A 119 -14.28 3.13 -7.49
N THR A 120 -15.18 3.01 -6.51
CA THR A 120 -15.21 3.92 -5.35
C THR A 120 -14.37 3.29 -4.25
N PHE A 121 -13.20 3.88 -3.99
CA PHE A 121 -12.25 3.40 -3.01
C PHE A 121 -12.71 3.79 -1.60
N THR A 122 -12.63 2.84 -0.69
CA THR A 122 -12.99 3.01 0.72
C THR A 122 -11.79 2.84 1.64
N LYS A 123 -10.65 2.36 1.11
CA LYS A 123 -9.44 2.12 1.88
C LYS A 123 -8.22 2.02 0.99
N MET A 124 -7.10 2.58 1.43
CA MET A 124 -5.75 2.44 0.85
C MET A 124 -4.75 2.47 2.00
N ILE A 125 -4.15 1.34 2.37
CA ILE A 125 -3.26 1.23 3.53
C ILE A 125 -1.90 0.68 3.10
N TRP A 126 -0.84 1.38 3.47
CA TRP A 126 0.54 0.93 3.33
C TRP A 126 0.84 -0.17 4.34
N GLY A 127 1.60 -1.16 3.92
CA GLY A 127 2.03 -2.19 4.84
C GLY A 127 2.74 -3.33 4.16
N LYS A 128 2.72 -4.48 4.84
CA LYS A 128 3.49 -5.66 4.48
C LYS A 128 3.22 -6.23 3.09
N GLU A 129 4.15 -7.06 2.64
CA GLU A 129 4.06 -7.89 1.44
C GLU A 129 2.64 -8.40 1.16
N CYS A 130 2.26 -8.38 -0.12
CA CYS A 130 1.01 -8.99 -0.55
C CYS A 130 1.00 -10.49 -0.23
N GLY A 131 -0.12 -10.97 0.28
CA GLY A 131 -0.33 -12.41 0.41
C GLY A 131 -0.29 -13.09 -0.96
N ALA A 132 0.03 -14.38 -0.98
CA ALA A 132 0.14 -15.17 -2.21
C ALA A 132 -1.11 -15.10 -3.13
N THR A 133 -2.25 -14.76 -2.55
CA THR A 133 -3.54 -14.64 -3.23
C THR A 133 -4.09 -13.22 -3.21
N GLU A 134 -3.29 -12.16 -2.96
CA GLU A 134 -3.80 -10.77 -2.92
C GLU A 134 -3.48 -9.98 -4.19
N TYR A 135 -2.89 -10.63 -5.20
CA TYR A 135 -2.51 -9.99 -6.46
C TYR A 135 -3.71 -9.60 -7.32
N GLY A 136 -3.64 -8.39 -7.87
CA GLY A 136 -4.66 -7.87 -8.78
C GLY A 136 -5.96 -7.51 -8.07
N MET A 137 -7.02 -7.39 -8.86
CA MET A 137 -8.36 -7.04 -8.38
C MET A 137 -9.15 -8.31 -8.06
N GLN A 138 -9.67 -8.38 -6.84
CA GLN A 138 -10.43 -9.52 -6.35
C GLN A 138 -11.77 -9.10 -5.80
N ARG A 139 -12.82 -9.90 -6.05
CA ARG A 139 -14.12 -9.70 -5.43
C ARG A 139 -14.05 -10.10 -3.95
N ARG A 140 -14.68 -9.31 -3.08
CA ARG A 140 -14.72 -9.51 -1.63
C ARG A 140 -16.10 -9.98 -1.18
#